data_AF-A0A924ZHZ8-F1
#
_entry.id   AF-A0A924ZHZ8-F1
#
_cell.length_a   1.000
_cell.length_b   1.000
_cell.length_c   1.000
_cell.angle_alpha   90.00
_cell.angle_beta   90.00
_cell.angle_gamma   90.00
#
_symmetry.space_group_name_H-M   'P 1'
#
loop_
_entity.id
_entity.type
_entity.pdbx_description
1 polymer ?
#
loop_
_entity_poly.entity_id
_entity_poly.type
_entity_poly.pdbx_seq_one_letter_code
_entity_poly.pdbx_strand_id
1 'polypeptide(L)' 'MTPKPKRTGFLPIVTNWFDRLFIGIYLFVALELVWLRFIEVAIPLIFCHILAFVLGVLILWRG' A
#
# COMPACT_ATOMS: atom_id res chain seq x y z
N MET A 1 11.17 35.76 -27.12
CA MET A 1 10.07 34.99 -26.48
C MET A 1 10.69 33.76 -25.83
N THR A 2 10.78 33.77 -24.51
CA THR A 2 11.43 32.72 -23.70
C THR A 2 10.81 31.34 -23.97
N PRO A 3 11.59 30.28 -24.20
CA PRO A 3 11.04 28.94 -24.34
C PRO A 3 10.45 28.48 -23.01
N LYS A 4 9.15 28.13 -22.99
CA LYS A 4 8.53 27.43 -21.85
C LYS A 4 9.33 26.14 -21.60
N PRO A 5 9.73 25.83 -20.36
CA PRO A 5 10.40 24.56 -20.08
C PRO A 5 9.39 23.44 -20.31
N LYS A 6 9.54 22.72 -21.43
CA LYS A 6 8.85 21.47 -21.70
C LYS A 6 9.47 20.45 -20.75
N ARG A 7 8.72 20.05 -19.71
CA ARG A 7 9.12 19.01 -18.77
C ARG A 7 9.16 17.67 -19.51
N THR A 8 10.27 17.36 -20.16
CA THR A 8 10.57 16.04 -20.70
C THR A 8 11.30 15.25 -19.63
N GLY A 9 10.60 14.28 -19.03
CA GLY A 9 11.08 13.52 -17.87
C GLY A 9 12.19 12.52 -18.18
N PHE A 10 12.70 11.91 -17.10
CA PHE A 10 13.49 10.68 -17.19
C PHE A 10 13.10 9.60 -16.15
N LEU A 11 12.32 9.94 -15.12
CA LEU A 11 11.30 9.03 -14.56
C LEU A 11 10.29 9.93 -13.81
N PRO A 12 9.23 10.41 -14.47
CA PRO A 12 8.18 11.14 -13.79
C PRO A 12 7.35 10.12 -13.02
N ILE A 13 7.91 9.50 -11.97
CA ILE A 13 7.08 8.76 -11.04
C ILE A 13 6.34 9.82 -10.25
N VAL A 14 5.22 10.25 -10.84
CA VAL A 14 3.97 10.40 -10.10
C VAL A 14 3.96 9.27 -9.07
N THR A 15 4.25 9.56 -7.81
CA THR A 15 3.69 8.70 -6.76
C THR A 15 2.20 8.97 -6.80
N ASN A 16 1.56 8.35 -7.79
CA ASN A 16 0.16 8.50 -8.06
C ASN A 16 -0.55 7.86 -6.87
N TRP A 17 -1.76 8.28 -6.58
CA TRP A 17 -2.53 7.63 -5.50
C TRP A 17 -2.67 6.12 -5.74
N PHE A 18 -2.56 5.68 -7.00
CA PHE A 18 -2.44 4.28 -7.43
C PHE A 18 -1.20 3.55 -6.91
N ASP A 19 -0.02 4.19 -6.86
CA ASP A 19 1.23 3.56 -6.39
C ASP A 19 1.16 3.33 -4.87
N ARG A 20 0.54 4.27 -4.15
CA ARG A 20 0.26 4.18 -2.71
C ARG A 20 -0.76 3.08 -2.41
N LEU A 21 -1.80 2.96 -3.25
CA LEU A 21 -2.78 1.88 -3.19
C LEU A 21 -2.14 0.52 -3.45
N PHE A 22 -1.29 0.42 -4.48
CA PHE A 22 -0.61 -0.83 -4.83
C PHE A 22 0.28 -1.31 -3.69
N ILE A 23 1.13 -0.43 -3.14
CA ILE A 23 1.97 -0.77 -1.99
C ILE A 23 1.15 -1.15 -0.76
N GLY A 24 0.04 -0.45 -0.48
CA GLY A 24 -0.86 -0.78 0.62
C GLY A 24 -1.49 -2.17 0.49
N ILE A 25 -1.93 -2.54 -0.72
CA ILE A 25 -2.48 -3.87 -1.01
C ILE A 25 -1.42 -4.96 -0.85
N TYR A 26 -0.19 -4.74 -1.35
CA TYR A 26 0.88 -5.72 -1.19
C TYR A 26 1.28 -5.93 0.28
N LEU A 27 1.35 -4.85 1.06
CA LEU A 27 1.61 -4.91 2.50
C LEU A 27 0.50 -5.65 3.25
N PHE A 28 -0.75 -5.40 2.87
CA PHE A 28 -1.92 -6.11 3.40
C PHE A 28 -1.82 -7.62 3.15
N VAL A 29 -1.60 -8.03 1.89
CA VAL A 29 -1.49 -9.44 1.51
C VAL A 29 -0.29 -10.10 2.19
N ALA A 30 0.86 -9.43 2.26
CA ALA A 30 2.04 -9.95 2.93
C ALA A 30 1.79 -10.18 4.43
N LEU A 31 1.08 -9.26 5.11
CA LEU A 31 0.71 -9.39 6.51
C LEU A 31 -0.25 -10.56 6.75
N GLU A 32 -1.27 -10.74 5.90
CA GLU A 32 -2.20 -11.86 6.00
C GLU A 32 -1.51 -13.21 5.83
N LEU A 33 -0.57 -13.32 4.88
CA LEU A 33 0.22 -14.55 4.67
C LEU A 33 1.11 -14.86 5.86
N VAL A 34 1.74 -13.84 6.46
CA VAL A 34 2.52 -13.99 7.70
C VAL A 34 1.60 -14.42 8.86
N TRP A 35 0.38 -13.90 8.93
CA TRP A 35 -0.57 -14.26 9.98
C TRP A 35 -1.07 -15.70 9.85
N LEU A 36 -1.47 -16.12 8.65
CA LEU A 36 -1.80 -17.50 8.34
C LEU A 36 -0.67 -18.44 8.73
N ARG A 37 0.58 -18.03 8.49
CA ARG A 37 1.75 -18.86 8.77
C ARG A 37 2.08 -18.97 10.26
N PHE A 38 1.94 -17.90 11.04
CA PHE A 38 2.51 -17.83 12.40
C PHE A 38 1.50 -17.59 13.51
N ILE A 39 0.36 -16.95 13.24
CA ILE A 39 -0.59 -16.45 14.26
C ILE A 39 -1.94 -17.19 14.21
N GLU A 40 -2.25 -17.92 13.13
CA GLU A 40 -3.52 -18.65 12.96
C GLU A 40 -3.85 -19.58 14.14
N VAL A 41 -2.84 -20.19 14.77
CA VAL A 41 -3.02 -21.10 15.92
C VAL A 41 -3.55 -20.37 17.17
N ALA A 42 -3.30 -19.06 17.29
CA ALA A 42 -3.65 -18.28 18.48
C ALA A 42 -4.89 -17.40 18.27
N ILE A 43 -5.10 -16.87 17.05
CA ILE A 43 -6.14 -15.87 16.78
C ILE A 43 -6.81 -16.14 15.42
N PRO A 44 -8.16 -16.17 15.36
CA PRO A 44 -8.90 -16.39 14.13
C PRO A 44 -8.54 -15.38 13.03
N LEU A 45 -8.56 -15.85 11.78
CA LEU A 45 -8.20 -15.05 10.59
C LEU A 45 -8.99 -13.75 10.44
N ILE A 46 -10.22 -13.72 10.94
CA ILE A 46 -11.13 -12.56 10.87
C ILE A 46 -10.51 -11.32 11.54
N PHE A 47 -9.79 -11.49 12.65
CA PHE A 47 -9.15 -10.39 13.35
C PHE A 47 -7.96 -9.85 12.57
N CYS A 48 -7.21 -10.74 11.92
CA CYS A 48 -6.14 -10.32 11.03
C CYS A 48 -6.67 -9.49 9.86
N HIS A 49 -7.75 -9.96 9.24
CA HIS A 49 -8.36 -9.28 8.10
C HIS A 49 -8.81 -7.86 8.45
N ILE A 50 -9.49 -7.69 9.60
CA ILE A 50 -9.93 -6.38 10.09
C ILE A 50 -8.72 -5.49 10.40
N LEU A 51 -7.71 -6.01 11.09
CA LEU A 51 -6.51 -5.25 11.48
C LEU A 51 -5.71 -4.81 10.26
N ALA A 52 -5.49 -5.73 9.32
CA ALA A 52 -4.81 -5.48 8.08
C ALA A 52 -5.59 -4.45 7.26
N PHE A 53 -6.93 -4.50 7.25
CA PHE A 53 -7.75 -3.59 6.45
C PHE A 53 -7.67 -2.17 6.99
N VAL A 54 -7.76 -2.02 8.31
CA VAL A 54 -7.55 -0.73 9.00
C VAL A 54 -6.15 -0.18 8.73
N LEU A 55 -5.11 -1.02 8.77
CA LEU A 55 -3.73 -0.62 8.44
C LEU A 55 -3.59 -0.20 6.98
N GLY A 56 -4.17 -0.95 6.04
CA GLY A 56 -4.15 -0.63 4.61
C GLY A 56 -4.83 0.70 4.30
N VAL A 57 -5.98 0.96 4.94
CA VAL A 57 -6.69 2.25 4.85
C VAL A 57 -5.88 3.37 5.48
N LEU A 58 -5.24 3.16 6.63
CA LEU A 58 -4.38 4.17 7.26
C LEU A 58 -3.16 4.51 6.41
N ILE A 59 -2.52 3.52 5.78
CA ILE A 59 -1.39 3.72 4.86
C ILE A 59 -1.85 4.54 3.63
N LEU A 60 -3.04 4.26 3.09
CA LEU A 60 -3.64 5.03 1.99
C LEU A 60 -3.99 6.47 2.36
N TRP A 61 -4.38 6.71 3.61
CA TRP A 61 -4.87 8.02 4.07
C TRP A 61 -3.73 8.92 4.58
N ARG A 62 -2.66 8.34 5.11
CA ARG A 62 -1.47 9.05 5.61
C ARG A 62 -0.32 9.08 4.61
N GLY A 63 -0.30 8.14 3.66
CA GLY A 63 0.72 7.97 2.63
C GLY A 63 0.65 9.05 1.59
#